data_AF-A0A2R4KZQ9-F1
#
_entry.id   AF-A0A2R4KZQ9-F1
#
_cell.length_a   1.000
_cell.length_b   1.000
_cell.length_c   1.000
_cell.angle_alpha   90.00
_cell.angle_beta   90.00
_cell.angle_gamma   90.00
#
_symmetry.space_group_name_H-M   'P 1'
#
loop_
_entity.id
_entity.type
_entity.pdbx_description
1 polymer ?
#
loop_
_entity_poly.entity_id
_entity_poly.type
_entity_poly.pdbx_seq_one_letter_code
_entity_poly.pdbx_strand_id
1 'polypeptide(L)'
;MGWIKGEGEIEDSYKISKIAAHVPDLVVYSTLTNDIPYAENFHGVLLFADVSGISAGKLSKVIVGDEISQYFVVIGRAVDEVRLAEGLAVASTIILSPNAWELCERDNIAIDPIENERAVKVRYIKREPSFSVEKYQDSIGTSVEHDKVTRECVRRASRLMPNAELEKTLRKYIMKTVLQKIDDDQPLEYLSEMRPATIVFVNMQFKGGESDQEQCMTIHQAAIGIGQQIVKHHGRVNKVFMFDKGCTFLCLFGLPGDKREDESAHALQAAYGVHDLCQKEIRSLKTVSVGVTTGPVFCGVVGHPVRHEYTVIGRKVNLAARLMMHYPGVVSCDSETCYYSKLPAFYFNELPKKAMKGVKNPGVLYQFMANKQQMYDHLM
;
A
#
# COMPACT_ATOMS: atom_id res chain seq x y z
N MET A 1 14.46 29.87 18.76
CA MET A 1 14.94 28.55 19.21
C MET A 1 15.40 27.82 17.97
N GLY A 2 16.72 27.64 17.85
CA GLY A 2 17.34 27.03 16.67
C GLY A 2 16.99 25.55 16.57
N TRP A 3 16.62 25.13 15.38
CA TRP A 3 16.45 23.72 15.04
C TRP A 3 17.84 23.08 14.98
N ILE A 4 18.04 22.05 15.79
CA ILE A 4 19.18 21.15 15.66
C ILE A 4 19.01 20.48 14.29
N LYS A 5 19.93 20.73 13.34
CA LYS A 5 20.04 19.93 12.11
C LYS A 5 20.09 18.46 12.53
N GLY A 6 19.15 17.65 12.04
CA GLY A 6 19.13 16.23 12.34
C GLY A 6 20.42 15.56 11.84
N GLU A 7 21.09 14.81 12.70
CA GLU A 7 22.15 13.88 12.31
C GLU A 7 21.55 12.92 11.26
N GLY A 8 21.88 13.11 9.98
CA GLY A 8 21.32 12.33 8.87
C GLY A 8 21.22 13.03 7.51
N GLU A 9 21.43 14.34 7.43
CA GLU A 9 21.67 14.99 6.13
C GLU A 9 23.02 14.52 5.58
N ILE A 10 22.98 13.58 4.63
CA ILE A 10 24.17 13.21 3.84
C ILE A 10 24.45 14.39 2.92
N GLU A 11 25.40 15.23 3.32
CA GLU A 11 25.74 16.53 2.70
C GLU A 11 26.18 16.40 1.22
N ASP A 12 26.37 15.18 0.70
CA ASP A 12 26.69 14.88 -0.70
C ASP A 12 26.01 13.56 -1.18
N SER A 13 24.68 13.51 -1.25
CA SER A 13 23.97 12.35 -1.84
C SER A 13 23.60 12.59 -3.31
N TYR A 14 23.99 11.64 -4.18
CA TYR A 14 23.60 11.67 -5.59
C TYR A 14 22.06 11.58 -5.75
N LYS A 15 21.55 12.13 -6.86
CA LYS A 15 20.11 12.11 -7.18
C LYS A 15 19.50 10.71 -7.13
N ILE A 16 20.23 9.70 -7.62
CA ILE A 16 19.80 8.31 -7.56
C ILE A 16 19.61 7.79 -6.12
N SER A 17 20.40 8.26 -5.15
CA SER A 17 20.21 7.94 -3.73
C SER A 17 18.93 8.56 -3.16
N LYS A 18 18.62 9.82 -3.55
CA LYS A 18 17.35 10.48 -3.19
C LYS A 18 16.15 9.72 -3.76
N ILE A 19 16.24 9.27 -5.01
CA ILE A 19 15.24 8.41 -5.66
C ILE A 19 15.11 7.06 -4.93
N ALA A 20 16.23 6.42 -4.60
CA ALA A 20 16.24 5.13 -3.90
C ALA A 20 15.64 5.20 -2.49
N ALA A 21 15.64 6.36 -1.82
CA ALA A 21 14.95 6.55 -0.53
C ALA A 21 13.44 6.24 -0.59
N HIS A 22 12.82 6.33 -1.78
CA HIS A 22 11.40 6.04 -1.98
C HIS A 22 11.06 4.57 -2.24
N VAL A 23 12.06 3.72 -2.46
CA VAL A 23 11.88 2.37 -3.00
C VAL A 23 12.60 1.38 -2.08
N PRO A 24 12.05 0.20 -1.74
CA PRO A 24 12.76 -0.77 -0.89
C PRO A 24 13.94 -1.44 -1.62
N ASP A 25 14.87 -2.00 -0.86
CA ASP A 25 16.04 -2.71 -1.39
C ASP A 25 15.67 -3.91 -2.27
N LEU A 26 14.52 -4.53 -2.00
CA LEU A 26 13.90 -5.58 -2.80
C LEU A 26 13.66 -5.18 -4.28
N VAL A 27 13.56 -3.88 -4.56
CA VAL A 27 13.45 -3.32 -5.91
C VAL A 27 14.76 -2.65 -6.33
N VAL A 28 15.43 -1.90 -5.43
CA VAL A 28 16.71 -1.20 -5.74
C VAL A 28 17.79 -2.15 -6.25
N TYR A 29 17.89 -3.34 -5.66
CA TYR A 29 18.88 -4.35 -6.01
C TYR A 29 18.28 -5.52 -6.81
N SER A 30 17.09 -5.34 -7.39
CA SER A 30 16.49 -6.34 -8.27
C SER A 30 17.16 -6.38 -9.65
N THR A 31 17.07 -7.54 -10.31
CA THR A 31 17.59 -7.71 -11.67
C THR A 31 16.78 -6.87 -12.66
N LEU A 32 17.48 -6.04 -13.45
CA LEU A 32 16.88 -5.13 -14.44
C LEU A 32 16.43 -5.83 -15.74
N THR A 33 16.78 -7.10 -15.94
CA THR A 33 16.55 -7.84 -17.19
C THR A 33 15.24 -8.61 -17.26
N ASN A 34 14.44 -8.63 -16.20
CA ASN A 34 13.19 -9.39 -16.20
C ASN A 34 12.10 -8.63 -16.96
N ASP A 35 11.39 -9.34 -17.85
CA ASP A 35 10.18 -8.82 -18.49
C ASP A 35 9.06 -8.62 -17.46
N ILE A 36 8.25 -7.59 -17.65
CA ILE A 36 7.13 -7.27 -16.76
C ILE A 36 5.82 -7.73 -17.41
N PRO A 37 4.95 -8.44 -16.68
CA PRO A 37 5.03 -8.71 -15.24
C PRO A 37 5.84 -9.97 -14.88
N TYR A 38 6.44 -9.98 -13.69
CA TYR A 38 7.10 -11.17 -13.16
C TYR A 38 6.86 -11.35 -11.66
N ALA A 39 6.90 -12.62 -11.23
CA ALA A 39 6.90 -13.03 -9.84
C ALA A 39 8.18 -13.79 -9.50
N GLU A 40 8.81 -13.45 -8.38
CA GLU A 40 10.02 -14.08 -7.89
C GLU A 40 9.80 -14.60 -6.47
N ASN A 41 10.00 -15.91 -6.28
CA ASN A 41 9.76 -16.58 -5.00
C ASN A 41 10.98 -16.50 -4.09
N PHE A 42 10.74 -16.23 -2.81
CA PHE A 42 11.77 -16.26 -1.78
C PHE A 42 11.15 -16.68 -0.43
N HIS A 43 11.99 -16.86 0.59
CA HIS A 43 11.54 -17.05 1.97
C HIS A 43 11.91 -15.83 2.79
N GLY A 44 11.07 -15.47 3.76
CA GLY A 44 11.37 -14.34 4.62
C GLY A 44 10.50 -14.30 5.87
N VAL A 45 10.83 -13.34 6.73
CA VAL A 45 10.07 -12.96 7.91
C VAL A 45 9.45 -11.59 7.61
N LEU A 46 8.14 -11.45 7.83
CA LEU A 46 7.44 -10.18 7.70
C LEU A 46 7.03 -9.66 9.07
N LEU A 47 7.33 -8.39 9.31
CA LEU A 47 6.81 -7.60 10.44
C LEU A 47 5.81 -6.58 9.91
N PHE A 48 4.61 -6.57 10.47
CA PHE A 48 3.64 -5.50 10.27
C PHE A 48 3.55 -4.65 11.54
N ALA A 49 3.96 -3.37 11.44
CA ALA A 49 4.32 -2.57 12.61
C ALA A 49 3.19 -1.71 13.21
N ASP A 50 2.02 -1.61 12.56
CA ASP A 50 0.86 -0.85 13.11
C ASP A 50 0.41 -1.46 14.45
N VAL A 51 0.32 -2.79 14.49
CA VAL A 51 0.19 -3.59 15.71
C VAL A 51 1.00 -4.86 15.46
N SER A 52 2.04 -5.14 16.27
CA SER A 52 3.19 -5.98 15.91
C SER A 52 2.84 -7.45 15.59
N GLY A 53 2.40 -7.72 14.37
CA GLY A 53 2.24 -9.06 13.81
C GLY A 53 3.52 -9.50 13.11
N ILE A 54 3.97 -10.72 13.38
CA ILE A 54 5.12 -11.34 12.73
C ILE A 54 4.67 -12.63 12.06
N SER A 55 5.02 -12.80 10.78
CA SER A 55 4.87 -14.07 10.07
C SER A 55 6.20 -14.48 9.45
N ALA A 56 6.33 -15.75 9.09
CA ALA A 56 7.47 -16.26 8.35
C ALA A 56 7.01 -17.29 7.34
N GLY A 57 7.72 -17.43 6.22
CA GLY A 57 7.46 -18.48 5.23
C GLY A 57 7.75 -18.05 3.80
N LYS A 58 7.11 -18.75 2.86
CA LYS A 58 7.21 -18.45 1.42
C LYS A 58 6.52 -17.11 1.11
N LEU A 59 7.23 -16.29 0.36
CA LEU A 59 6.81 -14.99 -0.16
C LEU A 59 7.10 -14.95 -1.66
N SER A 60 6.39 -14.07 -2.37
CA SER A 60 6.72 -13.76 -3.75
C SER A 60 6.72 -12.26 -3.96
N LYS A 61 7.79 -11.76 -4.56
CA LYS A 61 7.90 -10.38 -5.05
C LYS A 61 7.24 -10.34 -6.41
N VAL A 62 6.29 -9.45 -6.59
CA VAL A 62 5.57 -9.25 -7.84
C VAL A 62 5.88 -7.85 -8.35
N ILE A 63 6.34 -7.73 -9.59
CA ILE A 63 6.50 -6.46 -10.28
C ILE A 63 5.48 -6.38 -11.42
N VAL A 64 4.70 -5.30 -11.42
CA VAL A 64 3.63 -5.02 -12.39
C VAL A 64 3.69 -3.57 -12.88
N GLY A 65 2.86 -3.25 -13.88
CA GLY A 65 2.76 -1.92 -14.45
C GLY A 65 3.24 -1.87 -15.89
N ASP A 66 3.46 -0.67 -16.39
CA ASP A 66 3.82 -0.40 -17.79
C ASP A 66 5.19 0.31 -17.88
N GLU A 67 5.46 0.91 -19.05
CA GLU A 67 6.71 1.63 -19.28
C GLU A 67 6.82 2.94 -18.48
N ILE A 68 5.69 3.50 -18.04
CA ILE A 68 5.57 4.80 -17.38
C ILE A 68 5.52 4.64 -15.85
N SER A 69 4.82 3.62 -15.36
CA SER A 69 4.56 3.42 -13.93
C SER A 69 4.62 1.95 -13.56
N GLN A 70 5.42 1.63 -12.55
CA GLN A 70 5.62 0.28 -12.04
C GLN A 70 5.31 0.22 -10.56
N TYR A 71 4.82 -0.93 -10.12
CA TYR A 71 4.46 -1.19 -8.73
C TYR A 71 5.06 -2.51 -8.31
N PHE A 72 5.54 -2.56 -7.06
CA PHE A 72 5.94 -3.81 -6.43
C PHE A 72 4.87 -4.20 -5.41
N VAL A 73 4.58 -5.49 -5.33
CA VAL A 73 3.69 -6.06 -4.33
C VAL A 73 4.35 -7.33 -3.79
N VAL A 74 4.24 -7.56 -2.49
CA VAL A 74 4.60 -8.85 -1.90
C VAL A 74 3.32 -9.65 -1.71
N ILE A 75 3.30 -10.87 -2.24
CA ILE A 75 2.20 -11.83 -2.10
C ILE A 75 2.68 -13.09 -1.37
N GLY A 76 1.74 -14.01 -1.12
CA GLY A 76 2.01 -15.30 -0.53
C GLY A 76 1.47 -15.43 0.89
N ARG A 77 1.46 -16.67 1.39
CA ARG A 77 0.80 -17.04 2.64
C ARG A 77 1.28 -16.25 3.86
N ALA A 78 2.58 -15.91 3.93
CA ALA A 78 3.10 -15.11 5.03
C ALA A 78 2.50 -13.68 5.05
N VAL A 79 2.17 -13.10 3.89
CA VAL A 79 1.48 -11.79 3.82
C VAL A 79 0.06 -11.87 4.37
N ASP A 80 -0.63 -12.98 4.16
CA ASP A 80 -1.97 -13.19 4.74
C ASP A 80 -1.86 -13.43 6.25
N GLU A 81 -0.91 -14.28 6.67
CA GLU A 81 -0.70 -14.62 8.07
C GLU A 81 -0.27 -13.44 8.94
N VAL A 82 0.58 -12.52 8.44
CA VAL A 82 1.00 -11.35 9.22
C VAL A 82 -0.17 -10.42 9.52
N ARG A 83 -1.18 -10.39 8.65
CA ARG A 83 -2.40 -9.58 8.86
C ARG A 83 -3.37 -10.22 9.83
N LEU A 84 -3.52 -11.53 9.76
CA LEU A 84 -4.29 -12.26 10.77
C LEU A 84 -3.65 -12.06 12.15
N ALA A 85 -2.32 -12.12 12.23
CA ALA A 85 -1.58 -11.84 13.45
C ALA A 85 -1.77 -10.38 13.94
N GLU A 86 -1.70 -9.39 13.06
CA GLU A 86 -2.00 -7.98 13.38
C GLU A 86 -3.44 -7.80 13.90
N GLY A 87 -4.42 -8.46 13.28
CA GLY A 87 -5.82 -8.38 13.68
C GLY A 87 -6.10 -8.90 15.09
N LEU A 88 -5.26 -9.81 15.59
CA LEU A 88 -5.28 -10.33 16.96
C LEU A 88 -4.50 -9.46 17.95
N ALA A 89 -3.61 -8.60 17.45
CA ALA A 89 -2.73 -7.80 18.28
C ALA A 89 -3.50 -6.64 18.93
N VAL A 90 -3.11 -6.32 20.16
CA VAL A 90 -3.49 -5.08 20.85
C VAL A 90 -2.23 -4.26 21.13
N ALA A 91 -2.39 -3.01 21.58
CA ALA A 91 -1.27 -2.14 21.91
C ALA A 91 -0.25 -2.85 22.82
N SER A 92 1.03 -2.70 22.50
CA SER A 92 2.15 -3.30 23.23
C SER A 92 2.20 -4.83 23.22
N THR A 93 1.59 -5.49 22.23
CA THR A 93 1.71 -6.94 22.04
C THR A 93 2.41 -7.28 20.74
N ILE A 94 3.13 -8.40 20.75
CA ILE A 94 3.71 -9.01 19.55
C ILE A 94 3.02 -10.35 19.35
N ILE A 95 2.45 -10.55 18.17
CA ILE A 95 1.76 -11.78 17.79
C ILE A 95 2.58 -12.50 16.73
N LEU A 96 2.94 -13.76 16.99
CA LEU A 96 3.54 -14.63 15.98
C LEU A 96 2.42 -15.40 15.28
N SER A 97 2.43 -15.40 13.94
CA SER A 97 1.58 -16.29 13.16
C SER A 97 1.89 -17.76 13.47
N PRO A 98 0.97 -18.69 13.17
CA PRO A 98 1.21 -20.11 13.39
C PRO A 98 2.52 -20.61 12.77
N ASN A 99 2.81 -20.19 11.54
CA ASN A 99 4.04 -20.61 10.85
C ASN A 99 5.29 -19.93 11.42
N ALA A 100 5.20 -18.66 11.85
CA ALA A 100 6.32 -18.00 12.55
C ALA A 100 6.64 -18.69 13.88
N TRP A 101 5.63 -19.11 14.64
CA TRP A 101 5.83 -19.85 15.88
C TRP A 101 6.42 -21.25 15.65
N GLU A 102 6.09 -21.89 14.54
CA GLU A 102 6.67 -23.17 14.13
C GLU A 102 8.14 -23.07 13.74
N LEU A 103 8.53 -21.98 13.07
CA LEU A 103 9.89 -21.79 12.56
C LEU A 103 10.85 -21.11 13.55
N CYS A 104 10.35 -20.47 14.60
CA CYS A 104 11.20 -19.76 15.56
C CYS A 104 11.85 -20.70 16.60
N GLU A 105 12.93 -20.25 17.23
CA GLU A 105 13.57 -20.93 18.36
C GLU A 105 12.69 -20.79 19.62
N ARG A 106 11.74 -21.71 19.78
CA ARG A 106 10.74 -21.70 20.86
C ARG A 106 11.34 -21.69 22.26
N ASP A 107 12.52 -22.28 22.42
CA ASP A 107 13.21 -22.33 23.71
C ASP A 107 13.57 -20.92 24.21
N ASN A 108 13.80 -19.97 23.29
CA ASN A 108 14.19 -18.60 23.58
C ASN A 108 12.99 -17.65 23.79
N ILE A 109 11.75 -18.11 23.64
CA ILE A 109 10.56 -17.25 23.68
C ILE A 109 9.53 -17.80 24.66
N ALA A 110 9.07 -16.96 25.58
CA ALA A 110 7.91 -17.24 26.41
C ALA A 110 6.66 -16.65 25.76
N ILE A 111 5.57 -17.43 25.72
CA ILE A 111 4.33 -17.05 25.05
C ILE A 111 3.12 -17.24 25.96
N ASP A 112 2.06 -16.49 25.66
CA ASP A 112 0.71 -16.77 26.12
C ASP A 112 -0.11 -17.31 24.93
N PRO A 113 -0.86 -18.43 25.08
CA PRO A 113 -1.75 -18.92 24.04
C PRO A 113 -2.91 -17.95 23.83
N ILE A 114 -3.40 -17.89 22.60
CA ILE A 114 -4.60 -17.10 22.25
C ILE A 114 -5.76 -18.07 22.11
N GLU A 115 -6.89 -17.76 22.76
CA GLU A 115 -8.07 -18.63 22.74
C GLU A 115 -8.58 -18.86 21.31
N ASN A 116 -8.82 -20.12 20.95
CA ASN A 116 -9.28 -20.55 19.61
C ASN A 116 -8.36 -20.19 18.44
N GLU A 117 -7.12 -19.80 18.70
CA GLU A 117 -6.15 -19.40 17.67
C GLU A 117 -4.87 -20.23 17.76
N ARG A 118 -4.25 -20.49 16.61
CA ARG A 118 -2.92 -21.13 16.54
C ARG A 118 -1.78 -20.10 16.60
N ALA A 119 -2.09 -18.82 16.43
CA ALA A 119 -1.16 -17.73 16.67
C ALA A 119 -0.85 -17.62 18.16
N VAL A 120 0.31 -17.08 18.50
CA VAL A 120 0.75 -16.94 19.90
C VAL A 120 1.15 -15.52 20.21
N LYS A 121 0.89 -15.10 21.44
CA LYS A 121 1.32 -13.80 21.95
C LYS A 121 2.68 -13.93 22.62
N VAL A 122 3.67 -13.17 22.17
CA VAL A 122 4.99 -13.12 22.83
C VAL A 122 4.87 -12.38 24.16
N ARG A 123 5.32 -13.03 25.23
CA ARG A 123 5.36 -12.47 26.58
C ARG A 123 6.72 -11.83 26.88
N TYR A 124 7.80 -12.56 26.61
CA TYR A 124 9.18 -12.07 26.69
C TYR A 124 10.14 -13.02 25.96
N ILE A 125 11.29 -12.50 25.56
CA ILE A 125 12.43 -13.30 25.12
C ILE A 125 13.15 -13.79 26.38
N LYS A 126 13.29 -15.10 26.52
CA LYS A 126 14.05 -15.71 27.62
C LYS A 126 15.51 -15.35 27.39
N ARG A 127 16.00 -14.36 28.15
CA ARG A 127 17.42 -14.00 28.10
C ARG A 127 18.21 -15.14 28.74
N GLU A 128 18.75 -16.04 27.93
CA GLU A 128 19.84 -16.88 28.44
C GLU A 128 20.99 -15.96 28.84
N PRO A 129 21.56 -16.10 30.06
CA PRO A 129 22.66 -15.24 30.52
C PRO A 129 23.88 -15.22 29.57
N SER A 130 24.05 -16.28 28.78
CA SER A 130 25.10 -16.45 27.77
C SER A 130 24.76 -15.87 26.39
N PHE A 131 23.50 -15.54 26.12
CA PHE A 131 23.05 -15.06 24.81
C PHE A 131 23.38 -13.58 24.63
N SER A 132 24.22 -13.27 23.64
CA SER A 132 24.53 -11.90 23.20
C SER A 132 23.94 -11.69 21.82
N VAL A 133 23.12 -10.63 21.69
CA VAL A 133 22.52 -10.23 20.42
C VAL A 133 23.61 -9.86 19.42
N GLU A 134 24.66 -9.19 19.88
CA GLU A 134 25.79 -8.77 19.04
C GLU A 134 26.54 -9.99 18.49
N LYS A 135 26.87 -10.98 19.33
CA LYS A 135 27.50 -12.22 18.88
C LYS A 135 26.59 -13.03 17.96
N TYR A 136 25.30 -13.03 18.23
CA TYR A 136 24.33 -13.67 17.35
C TYR A 136 24.32 -12.98 15.98
N GLN A 137 24.25 -11.65 15.92
CA GLN A 137 24.34 -10.84 14.70
C GLN A 137 25.64 -11.11 13.92
N ASP A 138 26.78 -11.18 14.61
CA ASP A 138 28.06 -11.55 14.00
C ASP A 138 28.02 -12.98 13.42
N SER A 139 27.33 -13.91 14.10
CA SER A 139 27.21 -15.32 13.67
C SER A 139 26.29 -15.53 12.46
N ILE A 140 25.27 -14.69 12.27
CA ILE A 140 24.41 -14.72 11.07
C ILE A 140 25.19 -14.28 9.81
N GLY A 141 26.39 -13.71 9.99
CA GLY A 141 27.40 -13.55 8.96
C GLY A 141 26.93 -12.70 7.78
N THR A 142 26.98 -13.25 6.56
CA THR A 142 26.59 -12.56 5.31
C THR A 142 25.18 -12.90 4.84
N SER A 143 24.38 -13.61 5.64
CA SER A 143 23.02 -14.03 5.24
C SER A 143 22.07 -12.85 5.00
N VAL A 144 22.44 -11.65 5.46
CA VAL A 144 21.74 -10.40 5.12
C VAL A 144 22.64 -9.57 4.19
N GLU A 145 22.42 -9.71 2.88
CA GLU A 145 23.30 -9.20 1.81
C GLU A 145 23.55 -7.68 1.81
N HIS A 146 22.71 -6.92 2.51
CA HIS A 146 22.76 -5.46 2.55
C HIS A 146 22.89 -4.86 3.96
N ASP A 147 23.11 -5.69 4.98
CA ASP A 147 23.17 -5.28 6.40
C ASP A 147 24.52 -4.72 6.83
N LYS A 148 25.57 -4.90 6.03
CA LYS A 148 26.91 -4.33 6.28
C LYS A 148 26.93 -2.82 6.03
N VAL A 149 26.16 -2.11 6.82
CA VAL A 149 26.11 -0.67 6.83
C VAL A 149 27.01 -0.17 7.95
N THR A 150 27.96 0.72 7.64
CA THR A 150 28.85 1.31 8.65
C THR A 150 28.04 2.10 9.67
N ARG A 151 28.56 2.40 10.86
CA ARG A 151 27.87 3.23 11.87
C ARG A 151 27.27 4.55 11.32
N GLU A 152 27.83 5.05 10.23
CA GLU A 152 27.46 6.30 9.54
C GLU A 152 26.43 6.13 8.41
N CYS A 153 26.00 4.91 8.10
CA CYS A 153 25.07 4.66 7.01
C CYS A 153 24.01 3.67 7.51
N VAL A 154 22.74 4.04 7.40
CA VAL A 154 21.63 3.19 7.87
C VAL A 154 21.11 2.30 6.75
N ARG A 155 21.42 2.64 5.49
CA ARG A 155 20.99 1.90 4.31
C ARG A 155 22.00 2.04 3.17
N ARG A 156 22.47 0.93 2.61
CA ARG A 156 23.45 0.89 1.51
C ARG A 156 23.00 1.72 0.28
N ALA A 157 21.70 1.76 0.00
CA ALA A 157 21.13 2.54 -1.10
C ALA A 157 21.37 4.06 -1.01
N SER A 158 21.71 4.57 0.18
CA SER A 158 22.04 5.99 0.38
C SER A 158 23.36 6.39 -0.25
N ARG A 159 24.23 5.41 -0.56
CA ARG A 159 25.56 5.59 -1.17
C ARG A 159 25.61 5.08 -2.63
N LEU A 160 24.48 5.04 -3.33
CA LEU A 160 24.46 4.66 -4.74
C LEU A 160 25.24 5.67 -5.58
N MET A 161 26.14 5.17 -6.43
CA MET A 161 26.81 5.97 -7.45
C MET A 161 25.86 6.22 -8.63
N PRO A 162 26.06 7.29 -9.42
CA PRO A 162 25.24 7.56 -10.60
C PRO A 162 25.16 6.37 -11.55
N ASN A 163 23.95 5.94 -11.85
CA ASN A 163 23.66 4.86 -12.80
C ASN A 163 22.36 5.18 -13.54
N ALA A 164 22.47 5.59 -14.81
CA ALA A 164 21.34 6.08 -15.59
C ALA A 164 20.26 5.03 -15.84
N GLU A 165 20.65 3.76 -16.02
CA GLU A 165 19.71 2.67 -16.28
C GLU A 165 18.90 2.31 -15.04
N LEU A 166 19.59 2.20 -13.89
CA LEU A 166 18.94 1.98 -12.60
C LEU A 166 18.05 3.17 -12.25
N GLU A 167 18.53 4.40 -12.40
CA GLU A 167 17.74 5.61 -12.13
C GLU A 167 16.46 5.64 -12.97
N LYS A 168 16.57 5.38 -14.28
CA LYS A 168 15.42 5.30 -15.20
C LYS A 168 14.40 4.25 -14.73
N THR A 169 14.86 3.14 -14.17
CA THR A 169 13.99 2.09 -13.65
C THR A 169 13.31 2.50 -12.34
N LEU A 170 14.08 3.01 -11.36
CA LEU A 170 13.54 3.40 -10.05
C LEU A 170 12.53 4.54 -10.13
N ARG A 171 12.71 5.47 -11.08
CA ARG A 171 11.76 6.57 -11.32
C ARG A 171 10.34 6.08 -11.61
N LYS A 172 10.15 4.90 -12.19
CA LYS A 172 8.82 4.34 -12.50
C LYS A 172 8.00 4.00 -11.25
N TYR A 173 8.63 3.86 -10.10
CA TYR A 173 7.97 3.53 -8.81
C TYR A 173 7.57 4.78 -8.01
N ILE A 174 7.89 5.98 -8.51
CA ILE A 174 7.77 7.23 -7.76
C ILE A 174 6.79 8.15 -8.48
N MET A 175 5.91 8.79 -7.71
CA MET A 175 4.98 9.78 -8.24
C MET A 175 5.73 10.94 -8.89
N LYS A 176 5.25 11.38 -10.07
CA LYS A 176 5.84 12.49 -10.84
C LYS A 176 6.03 13.76 -10.02
N THR A 177 5.10 14.08 -9.12
CA THR A 177 5.18 15.26 -8.25
C THR A 177 6.36 15.21 -7.28
N VAL A 178 6.73 14.02 -6.81
CA VAL A 178 7.91 13.79 -5.97
C VAL A 178 9.17 13.88 -6.81
N LEU A 179 9.19 13.21 -7.97
CA LEU A 179 10.32 13.25 -8.89
C LEU A 179 10.66 14.67 -9.31
N GLN A 180 9.66 15.50 -9.60
CA GLN A 180 9.87 16.89 -9.97
C GLN A 180 10.61 17.67 -8.86
N LYS A 181 10.24 17.48 -7.59
CA LYS A 181 10.95 18.12 -6.47
C LYS A 181 12.39 17.62 -6.35
N ILE A 182 12.62 16.32 -6.52
CA ILE A 182 13.97 15.76 -6.54
C ILE A 182 14.79 16.31 -7.71
N ASP A 183 14.17 16.50 -8.88
CA ASP A 183 14.83 16.99 -10.08
C ASP A 183 15.20 18.47 -10.00
N ASP A 184 14.32 19.27 -9.41
CA ASP A 184 14.49 20.70 -9.17
C ASP A 184 15.35 21.01 -7.93
N ASP A 185 15.88 19.98 -7.27
CA ASP A 185 16.62 20.05 -6.00
C ASP A 185 15.88 20.83 -4.90
N GLN A 186 14.56 20.65 -4.85
CA GLN A 186 13.69 21.31 -3.88
C GLN A 186 13.45 20.41 -2.65
N PRO A 187 13.37 20.99 -1.44
CA PRO A 187 12.96 20.29 -0.23
C PRO A 187 11.63 19.54 -0.41
N LEU A 188 11.58 18.27 -0.02
CA LEU A 188 10.38 17.42 -0.12
C LEU A 188 9.28 17.87 0.86
N GLU A 189 9.64 18.63 1.89
CA GLU A 189 8.73 19.25 2.85
C GLU A 189 7.71 20.16 2.16
N TYR A 190 8.04 20.72 0.98
CA TYR A 190 7.10 21.52 0.18
C TYR A 190 5.93 20.72 -0.40
N LEU A 191 6.00 19.39 -0.35
CA LEU A 191 4.87 18.52 -0.67
C LEU A 191 3.95 18.28 0.52
N SER A 192 4.34 18.73 1.72
CA SER A 192 3.59 18.54 2.96
C SER A 192 2.52 19.61 3.12
N GLU A 193 1.27 19.25 2.87
CA GLU A 193 0.13 20.18 3.02
C GLU A 193 -1.14 19.49 3.51
N MET A 194 -1.97 20.25 4.23
CA MET A 194 -3.36 19.89 4.51
C MET A 194 -4.25 20.41 3.40
N ARG A 195 -4.99 19.54 2.72
CA ARG A 195 -5.86 19.95 1.62
C ARG A 195 -7.09 19.07 1.47
N PRO A 196 -8.17 19.58 0.85
CA PRO A 196 -9.22 18.72 0.35
C PRO A 196 -8.68 17.86 -0.80
N ALA A 197 -8.94 16.55 -0.73
CA ALA A 197 -8.69 15.60 -1.81
C ALA A 197 -9.82 14.57 -1.87
N THR A 198 -9.95 13.89 -3.01
CA THR A 198 -10.84 12.73 -3.13
C THR A 198 -10.01 11.45 -3.15
N ILE A 199 -10.32 10.56 -2.21
CA ILE A 199 -9.65 9.27 -2.03
C ILE A 199 -10.48 8.20 -2.71
N VAL A 200 -9.86 7.39 -3.55
CA VAL A 200 -10.46 6.22 -4.20
C VAL A 200 -9.67 5.00 -3.80
N PHE A 201 -10.30 4.11 -3.06
CA PHE A 201 -9.75 2.83 -2.65
C PHE A 201 -10.42 1.72 -3.45
N VAL A 202 -9.64 0.94 -4.18
CA VAL A 202 -10.14 -0.20 -4.98
C VAL A 202 -9.60 -1.48 -4.36
N ASN A 203 -10.47 -2.38 -3.93
CA ASN A 203 -10.09 -3.72 -3.47
C ASN A 203 -10.56 -4.77 -4.47
N MET A 204 -9.63 -5.61 -4.91
CA MET A 204 -9.88 -6.72 -5.82
C MET A 204 -9.60 -8.03 -5.10
N GLN A 205 -10.65 -8.78 -4.79
CA GLN A 205 -10.53 -10.10 -4.17
C GLN A 205 -10.39 -11.18 -5.24
N PHE A 206 -9.39 -12.05 -5.09
CA PHE A 206 -9.19 -13.21 -5.95
C PHE A 206 -10.24 -14.30 -5.67
N LYS A 207 -10.46 -15.22 -6.61
CA LYS A 207 -11.35 -16.38 -6.42
C LYS A 207 -10.77 -17.40 -5.44
N GLY A 208 -9.44 -17.47 -5.36
CA GLY A 208 -8.70 -18.39 -4.52
C GLY A 208 -8.27 -19.62 -5.32
N GLY A 209 -7.08 -20.13 -4.99
CA GLY A 209 -6.47 -21.27 -5.68
C GLY A 209 -5.54 -20.89 -6.82
N GLU A 210 -5.43 -19.59 -7.14
CA GLU A 210 -4.47 -19.08 -8.12
C GLU A 210 -3.03 -19.25 -7.63
N SER A 211 -2.14 -19.63 -8.54
CA SER A 211 -0.70 -19.62 -8.33
C SER A 211 -0.14 -18.19 -8.25
N ASP A 212 1.07 -18.04 -7.70
CA ASP A 212 1.76 -16.74 -7.61
C ASP A 212 1.89 -16.06 -8.99
N GLN A 213 2.07 -16.85 -10.06
CA GLN A 213 2.15 -16.34 -11.43
C GLN A 213 0.79 -15.87 -11.97
N GLU A 214 -0.30 -16.57 -11.66
CA GLU A 214 -1.65 -16.15 -12.06
C GLU A 214 -2.10 -14.90 -11.31
N GLN A 215 -1.76 -14.80 -10.02
CA GLN A 215 -1.97 -13.58 -9.23
C GLN A 215 -1.16 -12.41 -9.81
N CYS A 216 0.11 -12.64 -10.18
CA CYS A 216 0.95 -11.65 -10.84
C CYS A 216 0.32 -11.11 -12.13
N MET A 217 -0.13 -11.98 -13.03
CA MET A 217 -0.82 -11.58 -14.27
C MET A 217 -2.12 -10.81 -14.00
N THR A 218 -2.89 -11.25 -13.00
CA THR A 218 -4.14 -10.59 -12.60
C THR A 218 -3.88 -9.18 -12.08
N ILE A 219 -2.90 -9.02 -11.19
CA ILE A 219 -2.51 -7.72 -10.62
C ILE A 219 -1.97 -6.81 -11.73
N HIS A 220 -1.24 -7.35 -12.71
CA HIS A 220 -0.72 -6.60 -13.84
C HIS A 220 -1.81 -6.07 -14.76
N GLN A 221 -2.74 -6.94 -15.19
CA GLN A 221 -3.88 -6.53 -16.01
C GLN A 221 -4.69 -5.44 -15.30
N ALA A 222 -4.94 -5.61 -14.01
CA ALA A 222 -5.61 -4.60 -13.19
C ALA A 222 -4.81 -3.29 -13.08
N ALA A 223 -3.49 -3.34 -12.86
CA ALA A 223 -2.67 -2.15 -12.74
C ALA A 223 -2.71 -1.29 -14.01
N ILE A 224 -2.69 -1.92 -15.19
CA ILE A 224 -2.85 -1.22 -16.48
C ILE A 224 -4.25 -0.60 -16.59
N GLY A 225 -5.30 -1.40 -16.42
CA GLY A 225 -6.68 -0.93 -16.58
C GLY A 225 -7.06 0.17 -15.59
N ILE A 226 -6.69 -0.01 -14.31
CA ILE A 226 -6.89 0.98 -13.25
C ILE A 226 -6.08 2.24 -13.56
N GLY A 227 -4.80 2.09 -13.91
CA GLY A 227 -3.93 3.22 -14.27
C GLY A 227 -4.55 4.07 -15.38
N GLN A 228 -5.04 3.45 -16.44
CA GLN A 228 -5.70 4.13 -17.55
C GLN A 228 -6.96 4.89 -17.14
N GLN A 229 -7.88 4.26 -16.39
CA GLN A 229 -9.10 4.92 -15.91
C GLN A 229 -8.79 6.08 -14.97
N ILE A 230 -7.89 5.87 -14.01
CA ILE A 230 -7.52 6.90 -13.04
C ILE A 230 -6.85 8.09 -13.72
N VAL A 231 -5.90 7.86 -14.64
CA VAL A 231 -5.21 8.94 -15.37
C VAL A 231 -6.15 9.67 -16.33
N LYS A 232 -7.05 8.97 -17.02
CA LYS A 232 -8.07 9.56 -17.91
C LYS A 232 -8.92 10.60 -17.18
N HIS A 233 -9.19 10.37 -15.90
CA HIS A 233 -9.96 11.27 -15.03
C HIS A 233 -9.06 12.18 -14.15
N HIS A 234 -7.78 12.31 -14.52
CA HIS A 234 -6.78 13.18 -13.84
C HIS A 234 -6.42 12.79 -12.40
N GLY A 235 -6.67 11.54 -12.00
CA GLY A 235 -6.16 10.98 -10.76
C GLY A 235 -4.75 10.41 -10.88
N ARG A 236 -4.24 9.91 -9.76
CA ARG A 236 -2.97 9.16 -9.66
C ARG A 236 -3.15 7.92 -8.80
N VAL A 237 -2.52 6.81 -9.18
CA VAL A 237 -2.31 5.66 -8.28
C VAL A 237 -1.14 6.01 -7.36
N ASN A 238 -1.35 5.93 -6.04
CA ASN A 238 -0.34 6.24 -5.03
C ASN A 238 0.31 4.97 -4.46
N LYS A 239 -0.48 3.96 -4.10
CA LYS A 239 0.03 2.69 -3.55
C LYS A 239 -0.75 1.50 -4.08
N VAL A 240 -0.04 0.40 -4.26
CA VAL A 240 -0.60 -0.92 -4.53
C VAL A 240 -0.06 -1.86 -3.47
N PHE A 241 -0.95 -2.55 -2.76
CA PHE A 241 -0.57 -3.45 -1.67
C PHE A 241 -1.65 -4.51 -1.51
N MET A 242 -1.29 -5.70 -1.03
CA MET A 242 -2.31 -6.69 -0.70
C MET A 242 -3.19 -6.15 0.43
N PHE A 243 -4.46 -6.53 0.53
CA PHE A 243 -5.30 -6.33 1.73
C PHE A 243 -6.44 -7.34 1.73
N ASP A 244 -6.75 -7.97 2.87
CA ASP A 244 -7.87 -8.91 3.07
C ASP A 244 -8.15 -9.86 1.87
N LYS A 245 -7.22 -10.81 1.61
CA LYS A 245 -7.23 -11.79 0.51
C LYS A 245 -7.34 -11.19 -0.91
N GLY A 246 -7.09 -9.90 -1.05
CA GLY A 246 -7.14 -9.18 -2.31
C GLY A 246 -5.95 -8.26 -2.52
N CYS A 247 -5.92 -7.63 -3.69
CA CYS A 247 -5.00 -6.56 -4.03
C CYS A 247 -5.73 -5.22 -3.97
N THR A 248 -5.16 -4.26 -3.27
CA THR A 248 -5.73 -2.93 -3.03
C THR A 248 -4.93 -1.84 -3.73
N PHE A 249 -5.63 -0.95 -4.42
CA PHE A 249 -5.09 0.26 -5.03
C PHE A 249 -5.61 1.47 -4.25
N LEU A 250 -4.68 2.33 -3.84
CA LEU A 250 -4.98 3.66 -3.31
C LEU A 250 -4.75 4.69 -4.42
N CYS A 251 -5.83 5.32 -4.86
CA CYS A 251 -5.84 6.33 -5.90
C CYS A 251 -6.29 7.68 -5.33
N LEU A 252 -5.72 8.76 -5.87
CA LEU A 252 -5.86 10.11 -5.32
C LEU A 252 -6.26 11.10 -6.42
N PHE A 253 -7.19 11.99 -6.08
CA PHE A 253 -7.63 13.10 -6.92
C PHE A 253 -7.49 14.40 -6.15
N GLY A 254 -7.09 15.46 -6.87
CA GLY A 254 -6.83 16.76 -6.27
C GLY A 254 -5.56 16.80 -5.44
N LEU A 255 -4.47 16.27 -5.98
CA LEU A 255 -3.13 16.35 -5.40
C LEU A 255 -2.51 17.76 -5.56
N PRO A 256 -1.41 18.09 -4.83
CA PRO A 256 -0.64 19.32 -5.05
C PRO A 256 -0.30 19.52 -6.53
N GLY A 257 -0.64 20.68 -7.09
CA GLY A 257 -0.43 21.01 -8.52
C GLY A 257 -1.47 20.45 -9.50
N ASP A 258 -2.25 19.44 -9.11
CA ASP A 258 -3.23 18.75 -9.97
C ASP A 258 -4.69 19.09 -9.59
N LYS A 259 -4.93 20.19 -8.85
CA LYS A 259 -6.29 20.56 -8.41
C LYS A 259 -7.17 20.99 -9.58
N ARG A 260 -8.39 20.46 -9.64
CA ARG A 260 -9.38 20.74 -10.69
C ARG A 260 -10.75 21.05 -10.11
N GLU A 261 -11.63 21.58 -10.96
CA GLU A 261 -13.06 21.60 -10.68
C GLU A 261 -13.64 20.18 -10.81
N ASP A 262 -14.72 19.92 -10.07
CA ASP A 262 -15.51 18.69 -10.14
C ASP A 262 -14.71 17.38 -9.94
N GLU A 263 -13.63 17.43 -9.14
CA GLU A 263 -12.79 16.27 -8.80
C GLU A 263 -13.58 15.08 -8.27
N SER A 264 -14.60 15.34 -7.43
CA SER A 264 -15.42 14.28 -6.85
C SER A 264 -16.27 13.58 -7.93
N ALA A 265 -16.73 14.28 -8.96
CA ALA A 265 -17.45 13.67 -10.09
C ALA A 265 -16.50 12.81 -10.93
N HIS A 266 -15.32 13.34 -11.27
CA HIS A 266 -14.30 12.59 -12.01
C HIS A 266 -13.83 11.35 -11.24
N ALA A 267 -13.64 11.45 -9.93
CA ALA A 267 -13.28 10.32 -9.08
C ALA A 267 -14.36 9.24 -9.06
N LEU A 268 -15.65 9.62 -8.96
CA LEU A 268 -16.77 8.67 -9.03
C LEU A 268 -16.88 7.97 -10.39
N GLN A 269 -16.71 8.72 -11.48
CA GLN A 269 -16.70 8.16 -12.84
C GLN A 269 -15.54 7.19 -13.04
N ALA A 270 -14.33 7.56 -12.60
CA ALA A 270 -13.16 6.70 -12.64
C ALA A 270 -13.35 5.44 -11.79
N ALA A 271 -13.88 5.60 -10.58
CA ALA A 271 -14.19 4.49 -9.66
C ALA A 271 -15.15 3.49 -10.28
N TYR A 272 -16.21 3.97 -10.96
CA TYR A 272 -17.14 3.11 -11.68
C TYR A 272 -16.50 2.45 -12.90
N GLY A 273 -15.74 3.20 -13.70
CA GLY A 273 -15.02 2.64 -14.85
C GLY A 273 -14.04 1.53 -14.45
N VAL A 274 -13.32 1.73 -13.33
CA VAL A 274 -12.46 0.71 -12.72
C VAL A 274 -13.26 -0.51 -12.28
N HIS A 275 -14.34 -0.29 -11.53
CA HIS A 275 -15.20 -1.38 -11.04
C HIS A 275 -15.73 -2.22 -12.18
N ASP A 276 -16.30 -1.59 -13.22
CA ASP A 276 -16.87 -2.25 -14.38
C ASP A 276 -15.82 -3.01 -15.20
N LEU A 277 -14.67 -2.38 -15.48
CA LEU A 277 -13.56 -2.98 -16.21
C LEU A 277 -13.02 -4.21 -15.48
N CYS A 278 -12.66 -4.07 -14.21
CA CYS A 278 -12.09 -5.18 -13.45
C CYS A 278 -13.09 -6.33 -13.29
N GLN A 279 -14.38 -6.03 -13.06
CA GLN A 279 -15.41 -7.05 -12.89
C GLN A 279 -15.72 -7.81 -14.19
N LYS A 280 -15.69 -7.14 -15.36
CA LYS A 280 -16.02 -7.75 -16.66
C LYS A 280 -14.83 -8.44 -17.31
N GLU A 281 -13.64 -7.84 -17.23
CA GLU A 281 -12.49 -8.27 -18.03
C GLU A 281 -11.54 -9.20 -17.27
N ILE A 282 -11.54 -9.19 -15.94
CA ILE A 282 -10.58 -9.94 -15.12
C ILE A 282 -11.27 -11.12 -14.44
N ARG A 283 -11.33 -12.25 -15.15
CA ARG A 283 -12.10 -13.44 -14.72
C ARG A 283 -11.60 -14.12 -13.43
N SER A 284 -10.35 -13.88 -13.03
CA SER A 284 -9.77 -14.40 -11.78
C SER A 284 -10.25 -13.64 -10.54
N LEU A 285 -10.92 -12.51 -10.70
CA LEU A 285 -11.49 -11.77 -9.59
C LEU A 285 -12.85 -12.35 -9.16
N LYS A 286 -13.03 -12.47 -7.85
CA LYS A 286 -14.30 -12.82 -7.21
C LYS A 286 -15.17 -11.60 -7.05
N THR A 287 -14.58 -10.50 -6.59
CA THR A 287 -15.31 -9.28 -6.23
C THR A 287 -14.40 -8.07 -6.35
N VAL A 288 -14.91 -6.99 -6.93
CA VAL A 288 -14.27 -5.68 -6.96
C VAL A 288 -15.12 -4.71 -6.15
N SER A 289 -14.50 -4.02 -5.19
CA SER A 289 -15.20 -3.09 -4.28
C SER A 289 -14.46 -1.78 -4.25
N VAL A 290 -15.17 -0.66 -4.35
CA VAL A 290 -14.56 0.67 -4.41
C VAL A 290 -15.15 1.57 -3.33
N GLY A 291 -14.30 2.23 -2.56
CA GLY A 291 -14.66 3.22 -1.57
C GLY A 291 -14.15 4.60 -1.98
N VAL A 292 -15.04 5.59 -2.05
CA VAL A 292 -14.73 6.95 -2.47
C VAL A 292 -15.11 7.94 -1.37
N THR A 293 -14.19 8.82 -0.97
CA THR A 293 -14.49 9.84 0.05
C THR A 293 -13.81 11.15 -0.28
N THR A 294 -14.43 12.27 0.08
CA THR A 294 -13.89 13.61 -0.16
C THR A 294 -13.77 14.38 1.14
N GLY A 295 -12.64 15.04 1.34
CA GLY A 295 -12.47 15.96 2.46
C GLY A 295 -11.01 16.23 2.81
N PRO A 296 -10.75 16.87 3.97
CA PRO A 296 -9.40 17.27 4.35
C PRO A 296 -8.53 16.06 4.67
N VAL A 297 -7.35 16.03 4.06
CA VAL A 297 -6.29 15.05 4.30
C VAL A 297 -4.94 15.74 4.40
N PHE A 298 -4.03 15.13 5.15
CA PHE A 298 -2.61 15.44 5.07
C PHE A 298 -2.05 14.73 3.85
N CYS A 299 -1.26 15.43 3.05
CA CYS A 299 -0.46 14.89 1.95
C CYS A 299 1.00 15.23 2.23
N GLY A 300 1.95 14.31 2.04
CA GLY A 300 3.37 14.62 2.20
C GLY A 300 4.28 13.40 2.11
N VAL A 301 5.59 13.61 2.16
CA VAL A 301 6.58 12.54 2.25
C VAL A 301 6.76 12.17 3.72
N VAL A 302 6.56 10.89 4.05
CA VAL A 302 6.56 10.39 5.43
C VAL A 302 7.55 9.22 5.56
N GLY A 303 8.41 9.28 6.58
CA GLY A 303 9.36 8.23 6.91
C GLY A 303 10.72 8.79 7.32
N HIS A 304 11.73 7.92 7.33
CA HIS A 304 13.11 8.29 7.62
C HIS A 304 13.77 8.94 6.38
N PRO A 305 14.76 9.85 6.50
CA PRO A 305 15.45 10.45 5.35
C PRO A 305 15.99 9.45 4.31
N VAL A 306 16.43 8.27 4.74
CA VAL A 306 16.91 7.20 3.83
C VAL A 306 15.84 6.18 3.42
N ARG A 307 14.61 6.29 3.96
CA ARG A 307 13.46 5.45 3.60
C ARG A 307 12.13 6.13 3.94
N HIS A 308 11.48 6.71 2.93
CA HIS A 308 10.21 7.42 3.09
C HIS A 308 9.32 7.28 1.85
N GLU A 309 8.02 7.55 1.97
CA GLU A 309 7.06 7.46 0.87
C GLU A 309 6.10 8.64 0.87
N TYR A 310 5.68 9.07 -0.33
CA TYR A 310 4.55 9.98 -0.44
C TYR A 310 3.28 9.29 0.05
N THR A 311 2.67 9.87 1.07
CA THR A 311 1.57 9.27 1.82
C THR A 311 0.48 10.30 2.05
N VAL A 312 -0.77 9.83 2.01
CA VAL A 312 -1.93 10.60 2.46
C VAL A 312 -2.48 10.03 3.75
N ILE A 313 -2.81 10.91 4.70
CA ILE A 313 -3.29 10.52 6.03
C ILE A 313 -4.52 11.34 6.37
N GLY A 314 -5.58 10.68 6.83
CA GLY A 314 -6.77 11.38 7.29
C GLY A 314 -7.96 10.48 7.55
N ARG A 315 -8.99 11.02 8.21
CA ARG A 315 -10.22 10.28 8.50
C ARG A 315 -10.93 9.82 7.23
N LYS A 316 -10.87 10.61 6.16
CA LYS A 316 -11.44 10.28 4.85
C LYS A 316 -10.69 9.11 4.19
N VAL A 317 -9.37 9.08 4.25
CA VAL A 317 -8.55 7.93 3.81
C VAL A 317 -9.00 6.64 4.52
N ASN A 318 -9.12 6.69 5.85
CA ASN A 318 -9.58 5.55 6.64
C ASN A 318 -11.03 5.15 6.30
N LEU A 319 -11.92 6.13 6.13
CA LEU A 319 -13.32 5.87 5.77
C LEU A 319 -13.41 5.17 4.40
N ALA A 320 -12.72 5.66 3.36
CA ALA A 320 -12.69 5.02 2.04
C ALA A 320 -12.21 3.56 2.12
N ALA A 321 -11.15 3.29 2.89
CA ALA A 321 -10.69 1.93 3.14
C ALA A 321 -11.75 1.07 3.84
N ARG A 322 -12.54 1.63 4.76
CA ARG A 322 -13.65 0.89 5.40
C ARG A 322 -14.83 0.68 4.47
N LEU A 323 -15.15 1.65 3.60
CA LEU A 323 -16.25 1.56 2.64
C LEU A 323 -16.04 0.38 1.68
N MET A 324 -14.86 0.27 1.04
CA MET A 324 -14.57 -0.84 0.11
C MET A 324 -14.66 -2.23 0.79
N MET A 325 -14.46 -2.31 2.11
CA MET A 325 -14.52 -3.57 2.85
C MET A 325 -15.93 -3.92 3.33
N HIS A 326 -16.72 -2.93 3.74
CA HIS A 326 -18.05 -3.17 4.32
C HIS A 326 -19.17 -3.17 3.28
N TYR A 327 -18.91 -2.66 2.07
CA TYR A 327 -19.84 -2.67 0.95
C TYR A 327 -19.19 -3.40 -0.25
N PRO A 328 -19.05 -4.73 -0.16
CA PRO A 328 -18.39 -5.50 -1.21
C PRO A 328 -19.18 -5.45 -2.52
N GLY A 329 -18.47 -5.43 -3.64
CA GLY A 329 -19.05 -5.55 -4.97
C GLY A 329 -19.64 -4.26 -5.55
N VAL A 330 -19.53 -3.12 -4.86
CA VAL A 330 -20.11 -1.85 -5.31
C VAL A 330 -19.11 -0.70 -5.25
N VAL A 331 -19.46 0.40 -5.94
CA VAL A 331 -18.82 1.70 -5.74
C VAL A 331 -19.59 2.45 -4.66
N SER A 332 -18.98 2.64 -3.51
CA SER A 332 -19.57 3.30 -2.34
C SER A 332 -18.90 4.64 -2.07
N CYS A 333 -19.67 5.65 -1.64
CA CYS A 333 -19.14 6.96 -1.30
C CYS A 333 -19.80 7.60 -0.08
N ASP A 334 -19.12 8.60 0.49
CA ASP A 334 -19.66 9.41 1.60
C ASP A 334 -20.53 10.58 1.13
N SER A 335 -21.17 11.24 2.10
CA SER A 335 -22.06 12.38 1.83
C SER A 335 -21.33 13.56 1.19
N GLU A 336 -20.09 13.81 1.59
CA GLU A 336 -19.27 14.89 1.04
C GLU A 336 -18.90 14.63 -0.42
N THR A 337 -18.51 13.42 -0.80
CA THR A 337 -18.30 13.06 -2.21
C THR A 337 -19.58 13.23 -3.01
N CYS A 338 -20.73 12.76 -2.50
CA CYS A 338 -22.02 12.95 -3.16
C CYS A 338 -22.32 14.43 -3.39
N TYR A 339 -22.20 15.26 -2.35
CA TYR A 339 -22.45 16.70 -2.41
C TYR A 339 -21.51 17.43 -3.38
N TYR A 340 -20.19 17.22 -3.24
CA TYR A 340 -19.19 17.90 -4.06
C TYR A 340 -19.13 17.40 -5.50
N SER A 341 -19.68 16.22 -5.80
CA SER A 341 -19.80 15.75 -7.18
C SER A 341 -20.75 16.59 -8.02
N LYS A 342 -21.72 17.28 -7.39
CA LYS A 342 -22.82 18.01 -8.06
C LYS A 342 -23.61 17.14 -9.07
N LEU A 343 -23.46 15.82 -9.01
CA LEU A 343 -24.19 14.91 -9.88
C LEU A 343 -25.65 14.79 -9.40
N PRO A 344 -26.61 14.58 -10.31
CA PRO A 344 -28.01 14.38 -9.94
C PRO A 344 -28.22 13.22 -8.94
N ALA A 345 -29.19 13.38 -8.04
CA ALA A 345 -29.48 12.40 -6.99
C ALA A 345 -29.80 10.98 -7.53
N PHE A 346 -30.29 10.84 -8.76
CA PHE A 346 -30.61 9.53 -9.34
C PHE A 346 -29.39 8.62 -9.60
N TYR A 347 -28.17 9.18 -9.57
CA TYR A 347 -26.92 8.42 -9.62
C TYR A 347 -26.58 7.75 -8.27
N PHE A 348 -27.31 8.05 -7.19
CA PHE A 348 -26.99 7.60 -5.85
C PHE A 348 -28.15 6.82 -5.22
N ASN A 349 -27.83 5.67 -4.65
CA ASN A 349 -28.74 4.93 -3.77
C ASN A 349 -28.18 4.95 -2.35
N GLU A 350 -28.98 5.27 -1.34
CA GLU A 350 -28.54 5.22 0.05
C GLU A 350 -28.19 3.77 0.45
N LEU A 351 -27.06 3.60 1.14
CA LEU A 351 -26.57 2.32 1.65
C LEU A 351 -27.01 2.09 3.09
N PRO A 352 -27.28 0.84 3.49
CA PRO A 352 -27.64 0.49 4.86
C PRO A 352 -26.46 0.77 5.79
N LYS A 353 -26.74 1.35 6.97
CA LYS A 353 -25.71 1.65 7.97
C LYS A 353 -25.05 0.37 8.49
N LYS A 354 -23.72 0.35 8.48
CA LYS A 354 -22.90 -0.73 9.07
C LYS A 354 -21.91 -0.15 10.08
N ALA A 355 -21.73 -0.84 11.19
CA ALA A 355 -20.66 -0.52 12.14
C ALA A 355 -19.31 -0.83 11.49
N MET A 356 -18.37 0.11 11.58
CA MET A 356 -17.04 -0.01 10.98
C MET A 356 -15.97 0.30 12.02
N LYS A 357 -14.98 -0.59 12.17
CA LYS A 357 -13.88 -0.42 13.13
C LYS A 357 -13.19 0.93 12.93
N GLY A 358 -13.12 1.72 14.00
CA GLY A 358 -12.44 3.03 14.02
C GLY A 358 -13.21 4.19 13.38
N VAL A 359 -14.45 3.98 12.93
CA VAL A 359 -15.29 5.04 12.34
C VAL A 359 -16.45 5.36 13.27
N LYS A 360 -16.52 6.61 13.72
CA LYS A 360 -17.65 7.14 14.49
C LYS A 360 -18.52 7.97 13.54
N ASN A 361 -19.83 7.71 13.54
CA ASN A 361 -20.83 8.47 12.78
C ASN A 361 -20.43 8.74 11.32
N PRO A 362 -20.43 7.72 10.43
CA PRO A 362 -19.98 7.87 9.04
C PRO A 362 -20.88 8.78 8.17
N GLY A 363 -21.98 9.30 8.72
CA GLY A 363 -23.00 10.01 7.96
C GLY A 363 -23.85 9.07 7.11
N VAL A 364 -24.53 9.64 6.11
CA VAL A 364 -25.22 8.86 5.08
C VAL A 364 -24.18 8.41 4.05
N LEU A 365 -24.27 7.16 3.64
CA LEU A 365 -23.38 6.55 2.66
C LEU A 365 -24.21 6.18 1.44
N TYR A 366 -23.60 6.26 0.26
CA TYR A 366 -24.29 6.05 -1.00
C TYR A 366 -23.56 5.01 -1.85
N GLN A 367 -24.32 4.27 -2.64
CA GLN A 367 -23.81 3.54 -3.79
C GLN A 367 -23.93 4.45 -5.00
N PHE A 368 -22.83 4.61 -5.74
CA PHE A 368 -22.80 5.31 -7.01
C PHE A 368 -23.12 4.37 -8.16
N MET A 369 -24.05 4.78 -9.04
CA MET A 369 -24.58 4.01 -10.16
C MET A 369 -24.43 4.83 -11.44
N ALA A 370 -23.50 4.49 -12.34
CA ALA A 370 -23.19 5.37 -13.48
C ALA A 370 -24.27 5.45 -14.58
N ASN A 371 -25.38 4.70 -14.51
CA ASN A 371 -26.57 4.91 -15.36
C ASN A 371 -27.74 4.00 -14.96
N LYS A 372 -28.88 4.57 -14.54
CA LYS A 372 -30.16 3.82 -14.50
C LYS A 372 -30.84 3.71 -15.87
N GLN A 373 -30.54 4.61 -16.82
CA GLN A 373 -31.20 4.65 -18.14
C GLN A 373 -30.97 3.35 -18.95
N GLN A 374 -29.74 2.84 -19.01
CA GLN A 374 -29.42 1.60 -19.74
C GLN A 374 -29.98 0.31 -19.11
N MET A 375 -30.32 0.32 -17.82
CA MET A 375 -30.97 -0.84 -17.19
C MET A 375 -32.47 -0.92 -17.53
N TYR A 376 -33.14 0.20 -17.79
CA TYR A 376 -34.54 0.20 -18.23
C TYR A 376 -34.68 -0.14 -19.72
N ASP A 377 -33.71 0.22 -20.56
CA ASP A 377 -33.70 -0.12 -21.99
C ASP A 377 -33.40 -1.61 -22.28
N HIS A 378 -33.06 -2.41 -21.25
CA HIS A 378 -32.95 -3.88 -21.34
C HIS A 378 -34.16 -4.61 -20.73
N LEU A 379 -35.10 -3.86 -20.13
CA LEU A 379 -36.32 -4.38 -19.50
C LEU A 379 -37.62 -3.91 -20.21
N MET A 380 -37.47 -3.16 -21.31
CA MET A 380 -38.49 -2.82 -22.31
C MET A 380 -38.06 -3.40 -23.64
#